data_AF-A0A662ML96-F1
#
_entry.id   AF-A0A662ML96-F1
#
_cell.length_a   1.000
_cell.length_b   1.000
_cell.length_c   1.000
_cell.angle_alpha   90.00
_cell.angle_beta   90.00
_cell.angle_gamma   90.00
#
_symmetry.space_group_name_H-M   'P 1'
#
loop_
_entity.id
_entity.type
_entity.pdbx_description
1 polymer ?
#
loop_
_entity_poly.entity_id
_entity_poly.type
_entity_poly.pdbx_seq_one_letter_code
_entity_poly.pdbx_strand_id
1 'polypeptide(L)'
;QDKLREDILEYVVKPVIGEELLDSKTRYYINQTGKFVMGGPQADTGLTGRKIIQDTYGGYGAHGGGAFSGKDPSKVDRSGGYAARWVAKNIVAAGLAEQCEVQLAYVIGKAEPVSVMVNTFGTATIPEEKIEERVMRVFDLRPRPIIERLHMLRPIYRKTTNYGHFGREDPDFLWERTDMADVLLGG
;
A
#
# COMPACT_ATOMS: atom_id res chain seq x y z
N GLN A 1 2.47 36.42 -4.73
CA GLN A 1 2.04 35.02 -4.94
C GLN A 1 2.87 34.36 -6.03
N ASP A 2 3.36 35.15 -6.98
CA ASP A 2 4.21 34.70 -8.08
C ASP A 2 5.46 33.97 -7.58
N LYS A 3 6.18 34.55 -6.62
CA LYS A 3 7.35 33.89 -6.01
C LYS A 3 7.05 32.50 -5.43
N LEU A 4 5.95 32.35 -4.70
CA LEU A 4 5.53 31.05 -4.17
C LEU A 4 5.22 30.06 -5.29
N ARG A 5 4.53 30.51 -6.34
CA ARG A 5 4.18 29.67 -7.48
C ARG A 5 5.44 29.19 -8.21
N GLU A 6 6.38 30.10 -8.48
CA GLU A 6 7.68 29.79 -9.08
C GLU A 6 8.45 28.79 -8.23
N ASP A 7 8.54 29.02 -6.91
CA ASP A 7 9.27 28.15 -6.00
C ASP A 7 8.64 26.74 -5.90
N ILE A 8 7.31 26.62 -5.91
CA ILE A 8 6.65 25.31 -5.93
C ILE A 8 6.92 24.57 -7.24
N LEU A 9 6.93 25.28 -8.38
CA LEU A 9 7.24 24.65 -9.66
C LEU A 9 8.69 24.18 -9.70
N GLU A 10 9.63 25.04 -9.31
CA GLU A 10 11.06 24.79 -9.41
C GLU A 10 11.57 23.77 -8.39
N TYR A 11 11.16 23.91 -7.12
CA TYR A 11 11.73 23.12 -6.03
C TYR A 11 10.88 21.92 -5.60
N VAL A 12 9.64 21.79 -6.08
CA VAL A 12 8.75 20.67 -5.71
C VAL A 12 8.24 19.91 -6.93
N VAL A 13 7.61 20.57 -7.90
CA VAL A 13 6.96 19.85 -9.00
C VAL A 13 7.99 19.25 -9.96
N LYS A 14 8.90 20.07 -10.52
CA LYS A 14 9.91 19.57 -11.47
C LYS A 14 10.80 18.47 -10.87
N PRO A 15 11.35 18.63 -9.64
CA PRO A 15 12.26 17.61 -9.10
C PRO A 15 11.57 16.29 -8.75
N VAL A 16 10.26 16.30 -8.50
CA VAL A 16 9.50 15.09 -8.11
C VAL A 16 8.88 14.38 -9.31
N ILE A 17 8.35 15.13 -10.28
CA ILE A 17 7.64 14.55 -11.44
C ILE A 17 8.60 14.24 -12.60
N GLY A 18 9.67 15.01 -12.77
CA GLY A 18 10.55 14.93 -13.94
C GLY A 18 10.03 15.77 -15.11
N GLU A 19 10.93 16.39 -15.86
CA GLU A 19 10.56 17.25 -17.00
C GLU A 19 9.96 16.45 -18.17
N GLU A 20 10.30 15.18 -18.28
CA GLU A 20 9.83 14.27 -19.33
C GLU A 20 8.34 13.94 -19.26
N LEU A 21 7.72 14.12 -18.09
CA LEU A 21 6.28 13.94 -17.88
C LEU A 21 5.50 15.27 -17.90
N LEU A 22 6.19 16.41 -18.05
CA LEU A 22 5.60 17.74 -18.02
C LEU A 22 5.62 18.36 -19.42
N ASP A 23 4.48 18.88 -19.86
CA ASP A 23 4.35 19.48 -21.18
C ASP A 23 3.62 20.84 -21.14
N SER A 24 3.48 21.47 -22.31
CA SER A 24 2.79 22.76 -22.44
C SER A 24 1.29 22.69 -22.15
N LYS A 25 0.70 21.49 -22.09
CA LYS A 25 -0.72 21.26 -21.78
C LYS A 25 -0.94 21.00 -20.30
N THR A 26 0.13 20.77 -19.54
CA THR A 26 0.08 20.48 -18.11
C THR A 26 -0.50 21.67 -17.34
N ARG A 27 -1.49 21.39 -16.51
CA ARG A 27 -2.22 22.42 -15.74
C ARG A 27 -1.73 22.46 -14.31
N TYR A 28 -1.29 23.64 -13.86
CA TYR A 28 -0.74 23.83 -12.52
C TYR A 28 -1.68 24.68 -11.63
N TYR A 29 -2.36 24.01 -10.71
CA TYR A 29 -3.28 24.62 -9.73
C TYR A 29 -2.59 24.82 -8.38
N ILE A 30 -1.82 25.90 -8.24
CA ILE A 30 -1.05 26.21 -7.03
C ILE A 30 -1.77 27.31 -6.24
N ASN A 31 -2.08 27.03 -4.96
CA ASN A 31 -2.73 27.94 -4.00
C ASN A 31 -3.85 28.82 -4.60
N GLN A 32 -4.77 28.20 -5.35
CA GLN A 32 -5.82 28.91 -6.10
C GLN A 32 -6.79 29.72 -5.22
N THR A 33 -6.97 29.33 -3.96
CA THR A 33 -7.77 30.07 -2.98
C THR A 33 -7.09 31.35 -2.48
N GLY A 34 -5.85 31.58 -2.89
CA GLY A 34 -5.10 32.76 -2.56
C GLY A 34 -4.06 32.51 -1.46
N LYS A 35 -4.21 33.20 -0.32
CA LYS A 35 -3.30 33.04 0.81
C LYS A 35 -3.76 31.87 1.68
N PHE A 36 -2.88 30.90 1.91
CA PHE A 36 -3.10 29.80 2.84
C PHE A 36 -2.15 29.95 4.04
N VAL A 37 -2.55 30.80 5.00
CA VAL A 37 -1.70 31.16 6.16
C VAL A 37 -2.09 30.38 7.41
N MET A 38 -3.39 30.32 7.72
CA MET A 38 -3.89 29.46 8.81
C MET A 38 -4.02 28.03 8.29
N GLY A 39 -3.51 27.06 9.04
CA GLY A 39 -3.56 25.65 8.67
C GLY A 39 -3.48 24.73 9.90
N GLY A 40 -3.42 23.42 9.64
CA GLY A 40 -3.38 22.41 10.70
C GLY A 40 -4.69 22.33 11.50
N PRO A 41 -4.64 21.73 12.71
CA PRO A 41 -5.84 21.46 13.53
C PRO A 41 -6.66 22.70 13.91
N GLN A 42 -6.05 23.89 13.86
CA GLN A 42 -6.75 25.15 14.10
C GLN A 42 -7.79 25.47 13.01
N ALA A 43 -7.53 25.03 11.78
CA ALA A 43 -8.36 25.34 10.61
C ALA A 43 -9.22 24.16 10.15
N ASP A 44 -8.77 22.92 10.37
CA ASP A 44 -9.48 21.70 9.97
C ASP A 44 -9.22 20.55 10.94
N THR A 45 -10.28 19.99 11.52
CA THR A 45 -10.20 18.92 12.52
C THR A 45 -9.78 17.61 11.87
N GLY A 46 -8.61 17.09 12.27
CA GLY A 46 -8.12 15.78 11.84
C GLY A 46 -8.62 14.62 12.71
N LEU A 47 -8.87 13.47 12.08
CA LEU A 47 -9.14 12.21 12.78
C LEU A 47 -8.32 11.06 12.17
N THR A 48 -7.88 10.13 13.02
CA THR A 48 -7.20 8.90 12.59
C THR A 48 -8.07 8.11 11.61
N GLY A 49 -7.47 7.59 10.53
CA GLY A 49 -8.18 6.76 9.56
C GLY A 49 -9.03 7.53 8.54
N ARG A 50 -8.81 8.84 8.38
CA ARG A 50 -9.49 9.68 7.36
C ARG A 50 -8.68 9.87 6.07
N LYS A 51 -7.64 9.05 5.87
CA LYS A 51 -6.74 9.09 4.70
C LYS A 51 -6.40 7.68 4.17
N ILE A 52 -7.29 6.71 4.35
CA ILE A 52 -7.04 5.30 4.03
C ILE A 52 -6.70 5.04 2.54
N ILE A 53 -7.21 5.85 1.62
CA ILE A 53 -6.85 5.76 0.20
C ILE A 53 -5.47 6.37 -0.10
N GLN A 54 -5.10 7.45 0.59
CA GLN A 54 -3.73 7.98 0.53
C GLN A 54 -2.71 7.05 1.20
N ASP A 55 -3.13 6.33 2.25
CA ASP A 55 -2.28 5.36 2.95
C ASP A 55 -1.96 4.13 2.08
N THR A 56 -2.78 3.86 1.05
CA THR A 56 -2.72 2.66 0.21
C THR A 56 -2.33 2.97 -1.23
N TYR A 57 -3.28 2.87 -2.17
CA TYR A 57 -3.02 2.75 -3.61
C TYR A 57 -3.57 3.93 -4.42
N GLY A 58 -3.94 5.03 -3.77
CA GLY A 58 -4.36 6.27 -4.46
C GLY A 58 -5.64 6.13 -5.30
N GLY A 59 -6.46 5.11 -5.02
CA GLY A 59 -7.69 4.80 -5.76
C GLY A 59 -7.54 3.71 -6.81
N TYR A 60 -6.32 3.20 -7.02
CA TYR A 60 -6.08 1.99 -7.82
C TYR A 60 -6.33 0.73 -6.98
N GLY A 61 -6.87 -0.32 -7.58
CA GLY A 61 -7.31 -1.54 -6.87
C GLY A 61 -8.49 -1.29 -5.91
N ALA A 62 -8.58 -2.11 -4.86
CA ALA A 62 -9.65 -2.05 -3.87
C ALA A 62 -9.17 -1.76 -2.43
N HIS A 63 -10.10 -1.33 -1.57
CA HIS A 63 -9.85 -1.10 -0.14
C HIS A 63 -10.98 -1.70 0.73
N GLY A 64 -10.63 -2.54 1.70
CA GLY A 64 -11.59 -3.23 2.57
C GLY A 64 -12.26 -2.36 3.65
N GLY A 65 -11.81 -1.11 3.78
CA GLY A 65 -12.41 -0.07 4.66
C GLY A 65 -11.71 0.14 6.00
N GLY A 66 -10.93 -0.83 6.47
CA GLY A 66 -10.19 -0.73 7.73
C GLY A 66 -9.02 0.25 7.68
N ALA A 67 -8.97 1.22 8.60
CA ALA A 67 -7.80 2.09 8.77
C ALA A 67 -6.60 1.36 9.39
N PHE A 68 -5.38 1.83 9.16
CA PHE A 68 -4.17 1.22 9.73
C PHE A 68 -3.69 1.85 11.03
N SER A 69 -3.50 3.17 11.07
CA SER A 69 -2.89 3.89 12.20
C SER A 69 -3.65 3.72 13.51
N GLY A 70 -2.93 3.57 14.63
CA GLY A 70 -3.50 3.35 15.97
C GLY A 70 -3.86 1.89 16.32
N LYS A 71 -3.69 0.94 15.40
CA LYS A 71 -4.01 -0.48 15.64
C LYS A 71 -2.73 -1.30 15.85
N ASP A 72 -2.68 -2.15 16.87
CA ASP A 72 -1.62 -3.15 16.99
C ASP A 72 -1.82 -4.27 15.93
N PRO A 73 -0.80 -5.08 15.61
CA PRO A 73 -0.85 -5.96 14.45
C PRO A 73 -1.76 -7.19 14.63
N SER A 74 -2.35 -7.41 15.81
CA SER A 74 -3.46 -8.38 15.96
C SER A 74 -4.72 -7.98 15.18
N LYS A 75 -4.85 -6.70 14.79
CA LYS A 75 -6.00 -6.21 14.02
C LYS A 75 -5.74 -6.46 12.54
N VAL A 76 -6.52 -7.38 11.98
CA VAL A 76 -6.38 -7.83 10.58
C VAL A 76 -6.56 -6.70 9.56
N ASP A 77 -7.19 -5.59 9.92
CA ASP A 77 -7.18 -4.38 9.09
C ASP A 77 -5.75 -3.97 8.71
N ARG A 78 -4.80 -4.05 9.64
CA ARG A 78 -3.39 -3.73 9.39
C ARG A 78 -2.62 -4.95 8.90
N SER A 79 -2.61 -6.04 9.67
CA SER A 79 -1.78 -7.21 9.34
C SER A 79 -2.24 -7.91 8.06
N GLY A 80 -3.56 -8.05 7.86
CA GLY A 80 -4.13 -8.56 6.62
C GLY A 80 -3.87 -7.63 5.44
N GLY A 81 -4.02 -6.31 5.60
CA GLY A 81 -3.68 -5.35 4.54
C GLY A 81 -2.21 -5.40 4.11
N TYR A 82 -1.29 -5.54 5.09
CA TYR A 82 0.14 -5.68 4.81
C TYR A 82 0.47 -7.05 4.19
N ALA A 83 -0.19 -8.12 4.65
CA ALA A 83 -0.03 -9.44 4.05
C ALA A 83 -0.51 -9.45 2.60
N ALA A 84 -1.66 -8.83 2.29
CA ALA A 84 -2.15 -8.72 0.92
C ALA A 84 -1.17 -7.97 0.02
N ARG A 85 -0.57 -6.87 0.50
CA ARG A 85 0.52 -6.16 -0.19
C ARG A 85 1.72 -7.09 -0.45
N TRP A 86 2.17 -7.78 0.59
CA TRP A 86 3.32 -8.69 0.51
C TRP A 86 3.08 -9.81 -0.50
N VAL A 87 1.91 -10.44 -0.48
CA VAL A 87 1.52 -11.49 -1.43
C VAL A 87 1.48 -10.94 -2.86
N ALA A 88 0.72 -9.86 -3.10
CA ALA A 88 0.57 -9.28 -4.44
C ALA A 88 1.93 -8.86 -5.04
N LYS A 89 2.79 -8.23 -4.21
CA LYS A 89 4.13 -7.81 -4.64
C LYS A 89 5.01 -9.01 -5.01
N ASN A 90 4.93 -10.10 -4.24
CA ASN A 90 5.68 -11.33 -4.54
C ASN A 90 5.15 -12.06 -5.78
N ILE A 91 3.85 -12.05 -6.05
CA ILE A 91 3.27 -12.60 -7.30
C ILE A 91 3.83 -11.88 -8.52
N VAL A 92 3.83 -10.53 -8.50
CA VAL A 92 4.36 -9.73 -9.60
C VAL A 92 5.88 -9.89 -9.72
N ALA A 93 6.62 -9.87 -8.60
CA ALA A 93 8.06 -10.06 -8.60
C ALA A 93 8.49 -11.46 -9.09
N ALA A 94 7.65 -12.47 -8.85
CA ALA A 94 7.82 -13.82 -9.39
C ALA A 94 7.57 -13.91 -10.91
N GLY A 95 7.08 -12.84 -11.56
CA GLY A 95 6.70 -12.89 -12.97
C GLY A 95 5.48 -13.77 -13.24
N LEU A 96 4.64 -14.01 -12.23
CA LEU A 96 3.38 -14.75 -12.39
C LEU A 96 2.27 -13.89 -12.97
N ALA A 97 2.38 -12.55 -12.87
CA ALA A 97 1.47 -11.57 -13.46
C ALA A 97 2.15 -10.20 -13.58
N GLU A 98 1.66 -9.33 -14.46
CA GLU A 98 2.11 -7.92 -14.53
C GLU A 98 1.36 -7.04 -13.53
N GLN A 99 0.11 -7.39 -13.22
CA GLN A 99 -0.76 -6.71 -12.25
C GLN A 99 -1.42 -7.76 -11.36
N CYS A 100 -1.60 -7.44 -10.07
CA CYS A 100 -2.23 -8.36 -9.13
C CYS A 100 -2.94 -7.60 -8.01
N GLU A 101 -4.18 -7.99 -7.76
CA GLU A 101 -4.96 -7.65 -6.57
C GLU A 101 -5.17 -8.91 -5.73
N VAL A 102 -5.05 -8.77 -4.41
CA VAL A 102 -5.27 -9.85 -3.43
C VAL A 102 -6.30 -9.36 -2.41
N GLN A 103 -7.38 -10.11 -2.26
CA GLN A 103 -8.39 -9.87 -1.24
C GLN A 103 -8.28 -10.93 -0.15
N LEU A 104 -8.26 -10.50 1.12
CA LEU A 104 -8.33 -11.35 2.30
C LEU A 104 -9.55 -10.98 3.12
N ALA A 105 -10.33 -11.98 3.55
CA ALA A 105 -11.45 -11.79 4.46
C ALA A 105 -11.31 -12.68 5.69
N TYR A 106 -11.69 -12.16 6.86
CA TYR A 106 -11.63 -12.85 8.14
C TYR A 106 -12.97 -12.73 8.88
N VAL A 107 -13.23 -13.70 9.76
CA VAL A 107 -14.31 -13.62 10.74
C VAL A 107 -13.69 -13.64 12.14
N ILE A 108 -14.27 -12.87 13.06
CA ILE A 108 -13.78 -12.80 14.44
C ILE A 108 -13.77 -14.18 15.09
N GLY A 109 -12.66 -14.54 15.74
CA GLY A 109 -12.49 -15.81 16.44
C GLY A 109 -12.03 -16.99 15.57
N LYS A 110 -11.92 -16.84 14.24
CA LYS A 110 -11.33 -17.84 13.35
C LYS A 110 -9.94 -17.42 12.92
N ALA A 111 -8.98 -18.33 12.99
CA ALA A 111 -7.59 -18.03 12.63
C ALA A 111 -7.40 -17.97 11.11
N GLU A 112 -7.97 -18.93 10.38
CA GLU A 112 -7.88 -18.98 8.93
C GLU A 112 -8.75 -17.91 8.27
N PRO A 113 -8.30 -17.30 7.16
CA PRO A 113 -9.16 -16.45 6.35
C PRO A 113 -10.37 -17.25 5.86
N VAL A 114 -11.52 -16.58 5.77
CA VAL A 114 -12.73 -17.15 5.17
C VAL A 114 -12.73 -17.04 3.65
N SER A 115 -11.91 -16.14 3.09
CA SER A 115 -11.70 -15.99 1.66
C SER A 115 -10.29 -15.46 1.39
N VAL A 116 -9.66 -16.01 0.35
CA VAL A 116 -8.45 -15.50 -0.29
C VAL A 116 -8.75 -15.50 -1.78
N MET A 117 -8.61 -14.35 -2.43
CA MET A 117 -8.89 -14.20 -3.87
C MET A 117 -7.72 -13.50 -4.53
N VAL A 118 -7.30 -14.01 -5.68
CA VAL A 118 -6.29 -13.41 -6.56
C VAL A 118 -6.96 -12.96 -7.85
N ASN A 119 -6.75 -11.71 -8.24
CA ASN A 119 -7.17 -11.17 -9.54
C ASN A 119 -5.97 -10.50 -10.22
N THR A 120 -5.58 -11.02 -11.38
CA THR A 120 -4.43 -10.56 -12.15
C THR A 120 -4.81 -9.67 -13.33
N PHE A 121 -6.09 -9.36 -13.47
CA PHE A 121 -6.63 -8.52 -14.54
C PHE A 121 -6.26 -9.04 -15.95
N GLY A 122 -6.19 -10.37 -16.10
CA GLY A 122 -5.84 -11.03 -17.36
C GLY A 122 -4.36 -11.01 -17.72
N THR A 123 -3.48 -10.67 -16.78
CA THR A 123 -2.02 -10.60 -17.00
C THR A 123 -1.25 -11.83 -16.50
N ALA A 124 -1.95 -12.84 -15.98
CA ALA A 124 -1.31 -14.02 -15.43
C ALA A 124 -0.56 -14.85 -16.50
N THR A 125 0.60 -15.39 -16.13
CA THR A 125 1.38 -16.30 -17.00
C THR A 125 0.96 -17.76 -16.85
N ILE A 126 0.19 -18.09 -15.81
CA ILE A 126 -0.45 -19.39 -15.54
C ILE A 126 -1.90 -19.16 -15.09
N PRO A 127 -2.78 -20.18 -15.07
CA PRO A 127 -4.14 -20.00 -14.57
C PRO A 127 -4.18 -19.40 -13.16
N GLU A 128 -5.08 -18.44 -12.92
CA GLU A 128 -5.17 -17.70 -11.65
C GLU A 128 -5.43 -18.64 -10.46
N GLU A 129 -6.20 -19.71 -10.67
CA GLU A 129 -6.45 -20.73 -9.65
C GLU A 129 -5.15 -21.43 -9.22
N LYS A 130 -4.18 -21.58 -10.12
CA LYS A 130 -2.84 -22.11 -9.78
C LYS A 130 -2.00 -21.11 -9.02
N ILE A 131 -2.15 -19.82 -9.28
CA ILE A 131 -1.50 -18.77 -8.47
C ILE A 131 -2.10 -18.79 -7.06
N GLU A 132 -3.42 -18.83 -6.95
CA GLU A 132 -4.12 -18.90 -5.66
C GLU A 132 -3.73 -20.15 -4.85
N GLU A 133 -3.69 -21.34 -5.48
CA GLU A 133 -3.20 -22.57 -4.85
C GLU A 133 -1.77 -22.41 -4.31
N ARG A 134 -0.88 -21.77 -5.07
CA ARG A 134 0.51 -21.52 -4.63
C ARG A 134 0.55 -20.54 -3.47
N VAL A 135 -0.22 -19.45 -3.53
CA VAL A 135 -0.33 -18.47 -2.45
C VAL A 135 -0.75 -19.15 -1.15
N MET A 136 -1.79 -19.98 -1.19
CA MET A 136 -2.31 -20.68 -0.02
C MET A 136 -1.35 -21.74 0.57
N ARG A 137 -0.39 -22.23 -0.24
CA ARG A 137 0.67 -23.14 0.22
C ARG A 137 1.88 -22.41 0.80
N VAL A 138 2.25 -21.29 0.20
CA VAL A 138 3.48 -20.55 0.50
C VAL A 138 3.28 -19.56 1.65
N PHE A 139 2.10 -18.94 1.73
CA PHE A 139 1.79 -17.92 2.71
C PHE A 139 0.83 -18.45 3.77
N ASP A 140 1.29 -18.52 5.01
CA ASP A 140 0.41 -18.73 6.15
C ASP A 140 -0.29 -17.41 6.51
N LEU A 141 -1.52 -17.27 6.03
CA LEU A 141 -2.31 -16.04 6.15
C LEU A 141 -3.13 -15.96 7.46
N ARG A 142 -2.80 -16.79 8.47
CA ARG A 142 -3.36 -16.62 9.81
C ARG A 142 -2.70 -15.40 10.50
N PRO A 143 -3.42 -14.64 11.36
CA PRO A 143 -2.88 -13.40 11.93
C PRO A 143 -1.54 -13.55 12.64
N ARG A 144 -1.35 -14.61 13.43
CA ARG A 144 -0.12 -14.84 14.19
C ARG A 144 1.09 -15.13 13.28
N PRO A 145 1.03 -16.09 12.34
CA PRO A 145 2.08 -16.28 11.34
C PRO A 145 2.42 -15.02 10.54
N ILE A 146 1.44 -14.20 10.15
CA ILE A 146 1.70 -12.91 9.50
C ILE A 146 2.54 -12.00 10.42
N ILE A 147 2.13 -11.84 11.68
CA ILE A 147 2.83 -11.02 12.67
C ILE A 147 4.27 -11.47 12.87
N GLU A 148 4.48 -12.79 12.97
CA GLU A 148 5.79 -13.41 13.18
C GLU A 148 6.66 -13.24 11.94
N ARG A 149 6.16 -13.58 10.75
CA ARG A 149 6.90 -13.50 9.48
C ARG A 149 7.30 -12.08 9.10
N LEU A 150 6.41 -11.11 9.34
CA LEU A 150 6.67 -9.69 9.06
C LEU A 150 7.27 -8.93 10.26
N HIS A 151 7.65 -9.64 11.33
CA HIS A 151 8.29 -9.09 12.53
C HIS A 151 7.55 -7.86 13.06
N MET A 152 6.22 -7.95 13.21
CA MET A 152 5.35 -6.81 13.46
C MET A 152 5.30 -6.37 14.94
N LEU A 153 5.78 -7.19 15.89
CA LEU A 153 5.85 -6.83 17.31
C LEU A 153 7.07 -5.95 17.63
N ARG A 154 7.21 -4.85 16.88
CA ARG A 154 8.30 -3.86 17.00
C ARG A 154 7.74 -2.44 16.82
N PRO A 155 8.40 -1.41 17.36
CA PRO A 155 7.95 -0.02 17.27
C PRO A 155 8.26 0.62 15.89
N ILE A 156 7.80 0.01 14.80
CA ILE A 156 8.16 0.39 13.41
C ILE A 156 7.14 1.34 12.73
N TYR A 157 5.97 1.54 13.35
CA TYR A 157 4.80 2.08 12.65
C TYR A 157 4.76 3.60 12.51
N ARG A 158 5.53 4.35 13.31
CA ARG A 158 5.51 5.82 13.21
C ARG A 158 5.94 6.29 11.81
N LYS A 159 6.83 5.54 11.15
CA LYS A 159 7.27 5.86 9.80
C LYS A 159 6.18 5.69 8.74
N THR A 160 5.13 4.92 9.01
CA THR A 160 4.06 4.64 8.04
C THR A 160 2.94 5.68 8.08
N THR A 161 2.90 6.55 9.10
CA THR A 161 1.75 7.46 9.33
C THR A 161 1.63 8.61 8.33
N ASN A 162 2.58 8.72 7.41
CA ASN A 162 2.66 9.75 6.38
C ASN A 162 3.39 9.20 5.16
N TYR A 163 3.01 9.71 3.99
CA TYR A 163 3.57 9.33 2.68
C TYR A 163 3.33 7.86 2.29
N GLY A 164 2.24 7.27 2.75
CA GLY A 164 1.82 5.92 2.37
C GLY A 164 2.48 4.81 3.19
N HIS A 165 1.75 3.70 3.32
CA HIS A 165 2.22 2.48 3.97
C HIS A 165 2.96 1.53 3.02
N PHE A 166 2.75 1.70 1.71
CA PHE A 166 3.23 0.81 0.66
C PHE A 166 4.12 1.53 -0.36
N GLY A 167 4.91 0.77 -1.11
CA GLY A 167 5.77 1.28 -2.18
C GLY A 167 7.04 1.98 -1.70
N ARG A 168 7.43 1.78 -0.43
CA ARG A 168 8.60 2.42 0.19
C ARG A 168 9.65 1.40 0.57
N GLU A 169 10.89 1.67 0.17
CA GLU A 169 12.05 0.85 0.54
C GLU A 169 12.59 1.30 1.91
N ASP A 170 11.96 0.85 2.98
CA ASP A 170 12.47 0.99 4.36
C ASP A 170 12.79 -0.42 4.91
N PRO A 171 13.96 -0.63 5.56
CA PRO A 171 14.32 -1.93 6.13
C PRO A 171 13.30 -2.52 7.11
N ASP A 172 12.48 -1.67 7.76
CA ASP A 172 11.44 -2.12 8.68
C ASP A 172 10.17 -2.63 7.99
N PHE A 173 9.95 -2.27 6.71
CA PHE A 173 8.72 -2.58 5.98
C PHE A 173 8.84 -3.94 5.29
N LEU A 174 8.82 -4.99 6.10
CA LEU A 174 9.03 -6.36 5.60
C LEU A 174 7.97 -6.81 4.58
N TRP A 175 6.77 -6.20 4.60
CA TRP A 175 5.74 -6.43 3.60
C TRP A 175 6.08 -5.90 2.20
N GLU A 176 7.14 -5.10 2.07
CA GLU A 176 7.67 -4.66 0.77
C GLU A 176 8.76 -5.59 0.23
N ARG A 177 9.16 -6.64 0.95
CA ARG A 177 10.14 -7.60 0.44
C ARG A 177 9.52 -8.55 -0.58
N THR A 178 10.35 -9.02 -1.50
CA THR A 178 10.01 -10.01 -2.52
C THR A 178 10.69 -11.35 -2.22
N ASP A 179 10.81 -11.70 -0.94
CA ASP A 179 11.54 -12.88 -0.43
C ASP A 179 10.86 -14.22 -0.73
N MET A 180 9.62 -14.20 -1.20
CA MET A 180 8.83 -15.38 -1.53
C MET A 180 8.64 -15.57 -3.04
N ALA A 181 9.20 -14.70 -3.88
CA ALA A 181 9.04 -14.76 -5.32
C ALA A 181 9.53 -16.09 -5.93
N ASP A 182 10.74 -16.53 -5.56
CA ASP A 182 11.31 -17.79 -6.05
C ASP A 182 10.53 -19.01 -5.52
N VAL A 183 10.08 -18.94 -4.25
CA VAL A 183 9.26 -19.99 -3.64
C VAL A 183 7.91 -20.13 -4.35
N LEU A 184 7.31 -19.01 -4.78
CA LEU A 184 6.06 -19.00 -5.54
C LEU A 184 6.21 -19.55 -6.96
N LEU A 185 7.35 -19.31 -7.61
CA LEU A 185 7.65 -19.90 -8.91
C LEU A 185 7.72 -21.43 -8.85
N GLY A 186 8.12 -21.96 -7.69
CA GLY A 186 8.22 -23.39 -7.41
C GLY A 186 9.65 -23.88 -7.57
N GLY A 187 10.57 -23.32 -6.77
CA GLY A 187 11.95 -23.80 -6.68
C GLY A 187 12.07 -25.32 -6.57
#